data_AF-A0A1H5J3N0-F1
#
_entry.id   AF-A0A1H5J3N0-F1
#
_cell.length_a   1.000
_cell.length_b   1.000
_cell.length_c   1.000
_cell.angle_alpha   90.00
_cell.angle_beta   90.00
_cell.angle_gamma   90.00
#
_symmetry.space_group_name_H-M   'P 1'
#
loop_
_entity.id
_entity.type
_entity.pdbx_description
1 polymer ?
#
loop_
_entity_poly.entity_id
_entity_poly.type
_entity_poly.pdbx_seq_one_letter_code
_entity_poly.pdbx_strand_id
1 'polypeptide(L)'
;MRSSAENPEAYINSLPQERKEAISKLRKVLLENLPEGFEEGMGYAMLSYHVPLSKYPQGYHVNPELPLPFINLASQKSYVALYFTIWAFIPVLNSWNGSPMNI
;
A
#
# COMPACT_ATOMS: atom_id res chain seq x y z
N MET A 1 3.93 -5.23 16.13
CA MET A 1 2.79 -6.12 16.42
C MET A 1 2.32 -6.67 15.09
N ARG A 2 2.05 -7.97 14.98
CA ARG A 2 1.49 -8.54 13.74
C ARG A 2 -0.03 -8.51 13.86
N SER A 3 -0.70 -7.73 13.00
CA SER A 3 -2.17 -7.69 12.97
C SER A 3 -2.72 -8.92 12.26
N SER A 4 -3.91 -9.37 12.67
CA SER A 4 -4.72 -10.38 11.97
C SER A 4 -5.88 -9.75 11.19
N ALA A 5 -5.91 -8.42 11.05
CA ALA A 5 -6.97 -7.73 10.32
C ALA A 5 -6.92 -8.04 8.83
N GLU A 6 -8.09 -8.29 8.25
CA GLU A 6 -8.24 -8.68 6.84
C GLU A 6 -8.50 -7.47 5.92
N ASN A 7 -8.89 -6.33 6.49
CA ASN A 7 -9.15 -5.11 5.73
C ASN A 7 -8.71 -3.85 6.52
N PRO A 8 -8.57 -2.69 5.83
CA PRO A 8 -8.13 -1.44 6.46
C PRO A 8 -8.97 -0.98 7.66
N GLU A 9 -10.28 -1.14 7.62
CA GLU A 9 -11.17 -0.70 8.69
C GLU A 9 -11.02 -1.58 9.93
N ALA A 10 -10.96 -2.90 9.75
CA ALA A 10 -10.64 -3.85 10.80
C ALA A 10 -9.26 -3.54 11.42
N TYR A 11 -8.28 -3.18 10.60
CA TYR A 11 -6.96 -2.79 11.09
C TYR A 11 -7.05 -1.56 11.98
N ILE A 12 -7.66 -0.47 11.50
CA ILE A 12 -7.85 0.76 12.28
C ILE A 12 -8.61 0.50 13.58
N ASN A 13 -9.64 -0.34 13.54
CA ASN A 13 -10.44 -0.67 14.71
C ASN A 13 -9.71 -1.54 15.74
N SER A 14 -8.72 -2.33 15.31
CA SER A 14 -7.88 -3.13 16.21
C SER A 14 -6.81 -2.32 16.96
N LEU A 15 -6.56 -1.07 16.58
CA LEU A 15 -5.52 -0.25 17.17
C LEU A 15 -5.92 0.29 18.55
N PRO A 16 -4.95 0.44 19.48
CA PRO A 16 -5.15 1.24 20.69
C PRO A 16 -5.61 2.66 20.36
N GLN A 17 -6.43 3.27 21.22
CA GLN A 17 -7.03 4.59 20.98
C GLN A 17 -6.00 5.66 20.60
N GLU A 18 -4.86 5.69 21.29
CA GLU A 18 -3.74 6.60 21.03
C GLU A 18 -3.13 6.45 19.62
N ARG A 19 -3.12 5.22 19.07
CA ARG A 19 -2.59 4.92 17.73
C ARG A 19 -3.62 5.18 16.65
N LYS A 20 -4.88 4.94 16.97
CA LYS A 20 -6.01 5.08 16.04
C LYS A 20 -6.09 6.50 15.48
N GLU A 21 -5.89 7.51 16.31
CA GLU A 21 -5.94 8.91 15.85
C GLU A 21 -4.80 9.24 14.87
N ALA A 22 -3.55 8.95 15.26
CA ALA A 22 -2.38 9.25 14.42
C ALA A 22 -2.41 8.50 13.09
N ILE A 23 -2.74 7.20 13.11
CA ILE A 23 -2.81 6.38 11.90
C ILE A 23 -3.99 6.79 11.03
N SER A 24 -5.15 7.13 11.61
CA SER A 24 -6.30 7.62 10.82
C SER A 24 -5.98 8.93 10.09
N LYS A 25 -5.27 9.86 10.74
CA LYS A 25 -4.83 11.11 10.10
C LYS A 25 -3.87 10.85 8.94
N LEU A 26 -2.87 9.98 9.15
CA LEU A 26 -1.93 9.60 8.09
C LEU A 26 -2.63 8.87 6.94
N ARG A 27 -3.51 7.90 7.24
CA ARG A 27 -4.34 7.19 6.26
C ARG A 27 -5.14 8.17 5.39
N LYS A 28 -5.79 9.15 6.01
CA LYS A 28 -6.55 10.18 5.29
C LYS A 28 -5.65 10.96 4.32
N VAL A 29 -4.51 11.46 4.79
CA VAL A 29 -3.56 12.20 3.94
C VAL A 29 -3.04 11.34 2.79
N LEU A 30 -2.73 10.06 3.05
CA LEU A 30 -2.31 9.13 2.01
C LEU A 30 -3.40 8.93 0.97
N LEU A 31 -4.65 8.66 1.37
CA LEU A 31 -5.77 8.48 0.45
C LEU A 31 -6.08 9.73 -0.39
N GLU A 32 -5.97 10.93 0.20
CA GLU A 32 -6.18 12.20 -0.52
C GLU A 32 -5.09 12.51 -1.55
N ASN A 33 -3.88 11.96 -1.36
CA ASN A 33 -2.72 12.22 -2.23
C ASN A 33 -2.28 10.97 -3.01
N LEU A 34 -3.03 9.88 -2.92
CA LEU A 34 -2.68 8.63 -3.58
C LEU A 34 -2.93 8.80 -5.09
N PRO A 35 -1.93 8.56 -5.96
CA PRO A 35 -2.12 8.69 -7.40
C PRO A 35 -3.21 7.74 -7.91
N GLU A 36 -3.90 8.14 -8.98
CA GLU A 36 -4.76 7.22 -9.72
C GLU A 36 -3.93 6.03 -10.21
N GLY A 37 -4.43 4.81 -10.03
CA GLY A 37 -3.59 3.64 -10.24
C GLY A 37 -3.53 2.72 -9.04
N PHE A 38 -3.52 3.30 -7.85
CA PHE A 38 -3.24 2.60 -6.60
C PHE A 38 -4.51 2.30 -5.81
N GLU A 39 -4.44 1.28 -4.99
CA GLU A 39 -5.51 0.84 -4.10
C GLU A 39 -5.00 0.69 -2.67
N GLU A 40 -5.89 0.90 -1.69
CA GLU A 40 -5.64 0.61 -0.29
C GLU A 40 -6.09 -0.81 0.04
N GLY A 41 -5.27 -1.54 0.79
CA GLY A 41 -5.62 -2.84 1.32
C GLY A 41 -4.73 -3.23 2.49
N MET A 42 -4.68 -4.53 2.76
CA MET A 42 -3.79 -5.11 3.77
C MET A 42 -2.60 -5.77 3.09
N GLY A 43 -1.39 -5.49 3.59
CA GLY A 43 -0.15 -6.08 3.10
C GLY A 43 0.81 -6.29 4.26
N TYR A 44 1.42 -7.48 4.36
CA TYR A 44 2.35 -7.83 5.44
C TYR A 44 1.81 -7.50 6.85
N ALA A 45 0.50 -7.68 7.08
CA ALA A 45 -0.21 -7.34 8.32
C ALA A 45 -0.27 -5.83 8.68
N MET A 46 -0.19 -4.96 7.68
CA MET A 46 -0.19 -3.50 7.80
C MET A 46 -1.13 -2.89 6.75
N LEU A 47 -1.49 -1.61 6.90
CA LEU A 47 -2.11 -0.87 5.81
C LEU A 47 -1.11 -0.79 4.65
N SER A 48 -1.58 -1.09 3.45
CA SER A 48 -0.76 -1.14 2.25
C SER A 48 -1.44 -0.38 1.13
N TYR A 49 -0.65 0.45 0.45
CA TYR A 49 -1.03 1.16 -0.75
C TYR A 49 -0.17 0.61 -1.87
N HIS A 50 -0.82 0.03 -2.88
CA HIS A 50 -0.15 -0.77 -3.89
C HIS A 50 -0.85 -0.63 -5.24
N VAL A 51 -0.15 -1.03 -6.29
CA VAL A 51 -0.79 -1.15 -7.61
C VAL A 51 -1.46 -2.51 -7.70
N PRO A 52 -2.77 -2.60 -7.99
CA PRO A 52 -3.45 -3.88 -8.13
C PRO A 52 -2.90 -4.65 -9.34
N LEU A 53 -2.86 -5.98 -9.22
CA LEU A 53 -2.38 -6.88 -10.28
C LEU A 53 -3.16 -6.72 -11.59
N SER A 54 -4.43 -6.32 -11.53
CA SER A 54 -5.29 -6.07 -12.69
C SER A 54 -4.75 -5.00 -13.64
N LYS A 55 -3.85 -4.13 -13.17
CA LYS A 55 -3.22 -3.08 -13.98
C LYS A 55 -1.89 -3.51 -14.61
N TYR A 56 -1.42 -4.72 -14.36
CA TYR A 56 -0.09 -5.13 -14.82
C TYR A 56 -0.16 -5.62 -16.27
N PRO A 57 0.87 -5.27 -17.09
CA PRO A 57 1.01 -5.91 -18.37
C PRO A 57 1.24 -7.41 -18.16
N GLN A 58 0.70 -8.20 -19.07
CA GLN A 58 0.86 -9.65 -19.04
C GLN A 58 2.35 -10.02 -19.00
N GLY A 59 2.78 -10.74 -17.96
CA GLY A 59 4.18 -11.17 -17.78
C GLY A 59 5.10 -10.21 -17.01
N TYR A 60 4.60 -9.08 -16.47
CA TYR A 60 5.41 -8.09 -15.74
C TYR A 60 6.03 -8.59 -14.41
N HIS A 61 5.46 -9.63 -13.80
CA HIS A 61 5.95 -10.15 -12.53
C HIS A 61 5.85 -11.68 -12.49
N VAL A 62 6.93 -12.32 -12.02
CA VAL A 62 7.06 -13.79 -11.96
C VAL A 62 6.19 -14.42 -10.86
N ASN A 63 5.71 -13.61 -9.89
CA ASN A 63 4.75 -14.05 -8.88
C ASN A 63 3.40 -13.33 -9.05
N PRO A 64 2.35 -14.01 -9.54
CA PRO A 64 1.03 -13.42 -9.78
C PRO A 64 0.20 -13.21 -8.51
N GLU A 65 0.72 -13.51 -7.32
CA GLU A 65 -0.05 -13.45 -6.08
C GLU A 65 0.20 -12.18 -5.25
N LEU A 66 1.21 -11.37 -5.60
CA LEU A 66 1.60 -10.21 -4.80
C LEU A 66 1.48 -8.90 -5.59
N PRO A 67 0.71 -7.91 -5.10
CA PRO A 67 0.72 -6.59 -5.69
C PRO A 67 2.05 -5.88 -5.40
N LEU A 68 2.36 -4.90 -6.23
CA LEU A 68 3.58 -4.10 -6.27
C LEU A 68 3.44 -3.06 -5.15
N PRO A 69 4.19 -3.23 -4.06
CA PRO A 69 4.04 -2.38 -2.90
C PRO A 69 4.58 -0.99 -3.22
N PHE A 70 3.90 0.03 -2.71
CA PHE A 70 4.34 1.42 -2.81
C PHE A 70 4.55 2.03 -1.42
N ILE A 71 3.50 2.02 -0.60
CA ILE A 71 3.57 2.52 0.77
C ILE A 71 2.98 1.50 1.73
N ASN A 72 3.60 1.29 2.88
CA ASN A 72 2.98 0.57 3.99
C ASN A 72 3.00 1.43 5.26
N LEU A 73 1.87 1.48 5.96
CA LEU A 73 1.69 2.24 7.19
C LEU A 73 1.41 1.28 8.35
N ALA A 74 2.27 1.32 9.37
CA ALA A 74 2.28 0.33 10.44
C ALA A 74 2.27 0.93 11.84
N SER A 75 1.47 0.34 12.73
CA SER A 75 1.59 0.53 14.18
C SER A 75 2.59 -0.45 14.78
N GLN A 76 3.81 0.01 15.04
CA GLN A 76 4.80 -0.75 15.80
C GLN A 76 4.61 -0.53 17.31
N LYS A 77 5.29 -1.35 18.12
CA LYS A 77 5.13 -1.32 19.59
C LYS A 77 5.34 0.07 20.20
N SER A 78 6.27 0.85 19.64
CA SER A 78 6.66 2.15 20.20
C SER A 78 6.46 3.32 19.24
N TYR A 79 6.30 3.08 17.94
CA TYR A 79 6.27 4.13 16.91
C TYR A 79 5.32 3.78 15.77
N VAL A 80 4.92 4.79 15.00
CA VAL A 80 4.24 4.60 13.72
C VAL A 80 5.31 4.60 12.64
N ALA A 81 5.29 3.60 11.76
CA ALA A 81 6.26 3.46 10.69
C ALA A 81 5.58 3.67 9.33
N LEU A 82 6.24 4.43 8.47
CA LEU A 82 5.86 4.61 7.08
C LEU A 82 6.98 4.05 6.21
N TYR A 83 6.71 2.96 5.52
CA TYR A 83 7.65 2.29 4.63
C TYR A 83 7.35 2.71 3.20
N PHE A 84 8.37 3.21 2.50
CA PHE A 84 8.30 3.51 1.07
C PHE A 84 9.09 2.46 0.29
N THR A 85 8.42 1.83 -0.67
CA THR A 85 9.09 1.02 -1.67
C THR A 85 9.52 1.94 -2.81
N ILE A 86 10.82 2.15 -2.94
CA ILE A 86 11.39 2.86 -4.07
C ILE A 86 11.71 1.83 -5.15
N TRP A 87 11.06 1.94 -6.30
CA TRP A 87 11.43 1.15 -7.46
C TRP A 87 12.64 1.81 -8.14
N ALA A 88 13.81 1.21 -7.99
CA ALA A 88 14.99 1.66 -8.71
C ALA A 88 14.85 1.28 -10.19
N PHE A 89 14.73 2.30 -11.05
CA PHE A 89 14.89 2.29 -12.52
C PHE A 89 14.46 1.01 -13.24
N ILE A 90 13.15 0.87 -13.45
CA ILE A 90 12.64 0.09 -14.59
C ILE A 90 12.15 1.12 -15.61
N PRO A 91 12.76 1.24 -16.80
CA PRO A 91 12.38 2.23 -17.82
C PRO A 91 10.88 2.23 -18.14
N VAL A 92 10.22 1.07 -18.05
CA VAL A 92 8.79 0.90 -18.28
C VAL A 92 7.90 1.64 -17.26
N LEU A 93 8.42 1.89 -16.05
CA LEU A 93 7.70 2.62 -14.99
C LEU A 93 7.76 4.14 -15.17
N ASN A 94 8.78 4.67 -15.86
CA ASN A 94 8.92 6.13 -16.08
C ASN A 94 7.87 6.70 -17.04
N SER A 95 7.31 5.87 -17.94
CA SER A 95 6.21 6.25 -18.82
C SER A 95 4.83 5.90 -18.25
N TRP A 96 4.77 5.25 -17.08
CA TRP A 96 3.54 4.68 -16.58
C TRP A 96 2.80 5.66 -15.66
N ASN A 97 1.64 6.13 -16.13
CA ASN A 97 0.78 7.10 -15.45
C ASN A 97 -0.43 6.45 -14.74
N GLY A 98 -0.39 5.14 -14.48
CA GLY A 98 -1.53 4.40 -13.92
C GLY A 98 -2.50 3.80 -14.95
N SER A 99 -2.30 4.05 -16.26
CA SER A 99 -3.06 3.43 -17.35
C SER A 99 -2.59 1.99 -17.62
N PRO A 100 -3.44 1.08 -18.13
CA PRO A 100 -2.99 -0.26 -18.55
C PRO A 100 -1.85 -0.14 -19.57
N MET A 101 -0.72 -0.79 -19.28
CA MET A 101 0.42 -0.81 -20.20
C MET A 101 0.09 -1.70 -21.40
N ASN A 102 -0.21 -1.08 -22.53
CA ASN A 102 -0.19 -1.77 -23.83
C ASN A 102 1.28 -1.94 -24.23
N ILE A 103 1.78 -3.17 -24.14
CA ILE A 103 3.04 -3.60 -24.76
C ILE A 103 2.77 -4.12 -26.16
#